data_AF-A0A523UMM3-F1
#
_entry.id   AF-A0A523UMM3-F1
#
_cell.length_a   1.000
_cell.length_b   1.000
_cell.length_c   1.000
_cell.angle_alpha   90.00
_cell.angle_beta   90.00
_cell.angle_gamma   90.00
#
_symmetry.space_group_name_H-M   'P 1'
#
loop_
_entity.id
_entity.type
_entity.pdbx_description
1 polymer ?
#
loop_
_entity_poly.entity_id
_entity_poly.type
_entity_poly.pdbx_seq_one_letter_code
_entity_poly.pdbx_strand_id
1 'polypeptide(L)'
;MMDKNALVGRCGLYCGACVIYRAERDDPEWQKRLAEHFKCPPEKVSCQGCGALTPNCWGNDCEMVKCLDERGYQFCYECSEYEAKTCDKFEEIWKRYSEEDSVDLRKNLSRIKEGKVEEWLKESEKLYTCPHCGKPITTGAKKCHHCKQQL
;
A
#
# COMPACT_ATOMS: atom_id res chain seq x y z
N MET A 1 -15.38 7.75 12.63
CA MET A 1 -15.18 7.20 11.27
C MET A 1 -13.72 7.36 10.94
N MET A 2 -13.06 6.32 10.40
CA MET A 2 -11.65 6.40 10.02
C MET A 2 -11.53 7.26 8.76
N ASP A 3 -10.59 8.20 8.74
CA ASP A 3 -10.35 9.04 7.57
C ASP A 3 -9.86 8.18 6.41
N LYS A 4 -10.64 8.11 5.32
CA LYS A 4 -10.27 7.31 4.13
C LYS A 4 -8.99 7.82 3.47
N ASN A 5 -8.63 9.09 3.68
CA ASN A 5 -7.39 9.66 3.18
C ASN A 5 -6.14 9.00 3.79
N ALA A 6 -6.28 8.36 4.96
CA ALA A 6 -5.19 7.56 5.55
C ALA A 6 -4.74 6.41 4.63
N LEU A 7 -5.63 5.94 3.74
CA LEU A 7 -5.37 4.84 2.82
C LEU A 7 -4.69 5.26 1.52
N VAL A 8 -4.41 6.56 1.35
CA VAL A 8 -3.59 7.05 0.25
C VAL A 8 -2.14 6.73 0.54
N GLY A 9 -1.60 5.71 -0.13
CA GLY A 9 -0.20 5.35 0.01
C GLY A 9 0.70 6.45 -0.54
N ARG A 10 1.71 6.80 0.25
CA ARG A 10 2.69 7.83 -0.11
C ARG A 10 3.49 7.50 -1.40
N CYS A 11 3.59 6.21 -1.73
CA CYS A 11 4.18 5.70 -2.98
C CYS A 11 3.16 5.53 -4.13
N GLY A 12 1.88 5.86 -3.93
CA GLY A 12 0.81 5.65 -4.92
C GLY A 12 0.05 4.34 -4.79
N LEU A 13 0.39 3.50 -3.81
CA LEU A 13 -0.36 2.27 -3.53
C LEU A 13 -1.65 2.61 -2.77
N TYR A 14 -2.74 1.90 -3.05
CA TYR A 14 -3.90 1.92 -2.15
C TYR A 14 -3.60 1.08 -0.92
N CYS A 15 -3.41 1.70 0.26
CA CYS A 15 -3.02 0.98 1.47
C CYS A 15 -4.06 -0.05 1.88
N GLY A 16 -5.34 0.13 1.52
CA GLY A 16 -6.38 -0.85 1.79
C GLY A 16 -6.15 -2.21 1.14
N ALA A 17 -5.23 -2.31 0.18
CA ALA A 17 -4.76 -3.52 -0.49
C ALA A 17 -3.27 -3.84 -0.24
N CYS A 18 -2.59 -3.10 0.65
CA CYS A 18 -1.20 -3.36 1.03
C CYS A 18 -1.12 -4.62 1.91
N VAL A 19 -0.13 -5.49 1.66
CA VAL A 19 0.08 -6.74 2.42
C VAL A 19 0.19 -6.51 3.94
N ILE A 20 0.88 -5.45 4.37
CA ILE A 20 1.05 -5.12 5.80
C ILE A 20 -0.28 -4.72 6.42
N TYR A 21 -1.03 -3.84 5.73
CA TYR A 21 -2.33 -3.37 6.19
C TYR A 21 -3.35 -4.51 6.24
N ARG A 22 -3.33 -5.42 5.26
CA ARG A 22 -4.24 -6.57 5.20
C ARG A 22 -3.91 -7.63 6.25
N ALA A 23 -2.63 -7.94 6.47
CA ALA A 23 -2.24 -9.09 7.28
C ALA A 23 -2.78 -9.04 8.72
N GLU A 24 -2.61 -7.91 9.42
CA GLU A 24 -3.17 -7.70 10.77
C GLU A 24 -4.70 -7.89 10.80
N ARG A 25 -5.40 -7.46 9.75
CA ARG A 25 -6.87 -7.40 9.71
C ARG A 25 -7.52 -8.70 9.27
N ASP A 26 -6.82 -9.49 8.46
CA ASP A 26 -7.41 -10.60 7.74
C ASP A 26 -6.99 -11.97 8.25
N ASP A 27 -5.73 -12.13 8.67
CA ASP A 27 -5.17 -13.43 9.01
C ASP A 27 -3.96 -13.30 9.96
N PRO A 28 -4.13 -13.63 11.26
CA PRO A 28 -3.04 -13.60 12.24
C PRO A 28 -1.84 -14.48 11.86
N GLU A 29 -2.06 -15.59 11.15
CA GLU A 29 -0.96 -16.44 10.69
C GLU A 29 -0.19 -15.80 9.55
N TRP A 30 -0.88 -15.06 8.68
CA TRP A 30 -0.22 -14.23 7.67
C TRP A 30 0.60 -13.10 8.31
N GLN A 31 0.05 -12.44 9.33
CA GLN A 31 0.76 -11.43 10.11
C GLN A 31 2.05 -11.99 10.71
N LYS A 32 1.99 -13.17 11.36
CA LYS A 32 3.18 -13.84 11.92
C LYS A 32 4.23 -14.16 10.86
N ARG A 33 3.84 -14.68 9.69
CA ARG A 33 4.79 -14.96 8.59
C ARG A 33 5.50 -13.71 8.10
N LEU A 34 4.79 -12.59 7.99
CA LEU A 34 5.41 -11.32 7.65
C LEU A 34 6.34 -10.85 8.76
N ALA A 35 5.97 -11.03 10.02
CA ALA A 35 6.79 -10.66 11.16
C ALA A 35 8.12 -11.43 11.18
N GLU A 36 8.07 -12.74 10.92
CA GLU A 36 9.25 -13.59 10.74
C GLU A 36 10.12 -13.11 9.56
N HIS A 37 9.50 -12.84 8.41
CA HIS A 37 10.20 -12.35 7.21
C HIS A 37 10.93 -11.02 7.49
N PHE A 38 10.25 -10.07 8.15
CA PHE A 38 10.80 -8.77 8.50
C PHE A 38 11.61 -8.79 9.81
N LYS A 39 11.74 -9.95 10.47
CA LYS A 39 12.47 -10.13 11.74
C LYS A 39 12.02 -9.14 12.82
N CYS A 40 10.71 -9.00 13.00
CA CYS A 40 10.10 -8.13 14.00
C CYS A 40 8.98 -8.83 14.78
N PRO A 41 8.52 -8.29 15.91
CA PRO A 41 7.36 -8.83 16.61
C PRO A 41 6.08 -8.76 15.75
N PRO A 42 5.16 -9.74 15.81
CA PRO A 42 3.92 -9.73 15.04
C PRO A 42 3.08 -8.46 15.21
N GLU A 43 3.06 -7.91 16.41
CA GLU A 43 2.31 -6.69 16.76
C GLU A 43 2.82 -5.47 15.99
N LYS A 44 4.10 -5.49 15.60
CA LYS A 44 4.71 -4.45 14.77
C LYS A 44 4.16 -4.47 13.36
N VAL A 45 3.79 -5.65 12.83
CA VAL A 45 3.14 -5.81 11.51
C VAL A 45 1.69 -5.35 11.59
N SER A 46 1.52 -4.05 11.75
CA SER A 46 0.27 -3.32 11.84
C SER A 46 0.47 -1.95 11.20
N CYS A 47 -0.61 -1.32 10.73
CA CYS A 47 -0.66 0.10 10.37
C CYS A 47 -2.10 0.57 10.13
N GLN A 48 -2.34 1.88 10.13
CA GLN A 48 -3.65 2.48 9.78
C GLN A 48 -3.63 3.13 8.39
N GLY A 49 -2.69 2.70 7.53
CA GLY A 49 -2.40 3.33 6.23
C GLY A 49 -1.29 4.38 6.33
N CYS A 50 -0.59 4.62 5.22
CA CYS A 50 0.59 5.49 5.20
C CYS A 50 0.28 6.96 5.52
N GLY A 51 -0.98 7.39 5.39
CA GLY A 51 -1.42 8.72 5.81
C GLY A 51 -1.69 8.86 7.32
N ALA A 52 -1.70 7.75 8.07
CA ALA A 52 -2.00 7.74 9.51
C ALA A 52 -1.09 6.76 10.28
N LEU A 53 0.22 6.84 10.05
CA LEU A 53 1.20 5.99 10.74
C LEU A 53 1.24 6.30 12.24
N THR A 54 1.31 5.25 13.06
CA THR A 54 1.52 5.36 14.51
C THR A 54 2.95 4.97 14.85
N PRO A 55 3.54 5.41 16.00
CA PRO A 55 4.96 5.19 16.29
C PRO A 55 5.43 3.73 16.23
N ASN A 56 4.56 2.77 16.56
CA ASN A 56 4.91 1.36 16.67
C ASN A 56 4.50 0.52 15.44
N CYS A 57 3.96 1.15 14.40
CA CYS A 57 3.48 0.43 13.22
C CYS A 57 4.62 0.14 12.23
N TRP A 58 4.51 -0.95 11.46
CA TRP A 58 5.51 -1.36 10.48
C TRP A 58 5.66 -0.34 9.35
N GLY A 59 4.65 0.50 9.09
CA GLY A 59 4.76 1.53 8.06
C GLY A 59 5.95 2.49 8.25
N ASN A 60 6.42 2.68 9.48
CA ASN A 60 7.64 3.45 9.77
C ASN A 60 8.92 2.73 9.31
N ASP A 61 8.87 1.41 9.10
CA ASP A 61 9.97 0.62 8.55
C ASP A 61 9.96 0.49 7.04
N CYS A 62 8.87 0.90 6.38
CA CYS A 62 8.78 0.93 4.94
C CYS A 62 9.86 1.87 4.36
N GLU A 63 10.71 1.34 3.48
CA GLU A 63 11.82 2.10 2.89
C GLU A 63 11.35 3.36 2.15
N MET A 64 10.18 3.31 1.52
CA MET A 64 9.60 4.46 0.84
C MET A 64 9.13 5.53 1.81
N VAL A 65 8.50 5.13 2.92
CA VAL A 65 8.09 6.08 3.96
C VAL A 65 9.32 6.74 4.57
N LYS A 66 10.34 5.96 4.95
CA LYS A 66 11.62 6.48 5.47
C LYS A 66 12.26 7.48 4.50
N CYS A 67 12.35 7.13 3.22
CA CYS A 67 12.90 7.99 2.19
C CYS A 67 12.15 9.33 2.06
N LEU A 68 10.82 9.30 2.13
CA LEU A 68 9.99 10.50 2.04
C LEU A 68 10.09 11.35 3.32
N ASP A 69 10.07 10.74 4.49
CA ASP A 69 10.22 11.44 5.78
C ASP A 69 11.60 12.12 5.88
N GLU A 70 12.68 11.44 5.51
CA GLU A 70 14.05 12.00 5.48
C GLU A 70 14.16 13.21 4.55
N ARG A 71 13.38 13.23 3.46
CA ARG A 71 13.38 14.31 2.46
C ARG A 71 12.30 15.37 2.71
N GLY A 72 11.44 15.19 3.72
CA GLY A 72 10.35 16.11 4.03
C GLY A 72 9.19 16.09 3.02
N TYR A 73 9.02 15.01 2.26
CA TYR A 73 7.94 14.83 1.29
C TYR A 73 6.80 13.99 1.86
N GLN A 74 5.57 14.27 1.44
CA GLN A 74 4.41 13.44 1.67
C GLN A 74 4.24 12.36 0.59
N PHE A 75 4.60 12.67 -0.65
CA PHE A 75 4.44 11.77 -1.79
C PHE A 75 5.67 11.77 -2.71
N CYS A 76 5.87 10.66 -3.44
CA CYS A 76 6.98 10.57 -4.39
C CYS A 76 6.93 11.63 -5.49
N TYR A 77 5.74 12.09 -5.90
CA TYR A 77 5.59 13.12 -6.95
C TYR A 77 6.12 14.51 -6.55
N GLU A 78 6.45 14.73 -5.28
CA GLU A 78 7.06 15.98 -4.82
C GLU A 78 8.58 15.98 -5.01
N CYS A 79 9.18 14.81 -5.26
CA CYS A 79 10.61 14.65 -5.49
C CYS A 79 10.99 14.94 -6.95
N SER A 80 11.99 15.80 -7.16
CA SER A 80 12.50 16.14 -8.49
C SER A 80 13.08 14.92 -9.23
N GLU A 81 13.75 14.00 -8.54
CA GLU A 81 14.27 12.75 -9.13
C GLU A 81 13.15 11.83 -9.63
N TYR A 82 12.00 11.82 -8.95
CA TYR A 82 10.83 11.07 -9.41
C TYR A 82 10.28 11.67 -10.70
N GLU A 83 10.08 13.00 -10.75
CA GLU A 83 9.56 13.71 -11.92
C GLU A 83 10.52 13.58 -13.12
N ALA A 84 11.83 13.61 -12.87
CA ALA A 84 12.87 13.35 -13.88
C ALA A 84 12.98 11.88 -14.30
N LYS A 85 12.25 10.96 -13.64
CA LYS A 85 12.34 9.50 -13.82
C LYS A 85 13.74 8.94 -13.60
N THR A 86 14.50 9.51 -12.67
CA THR A 86 15.86 9.08 -12.30
C THR A 86 15.92 8.50 -10.88
N CYS A 87 14.79 8.37 -10.19
CA CYS A 87 14.74 7.80 -8.84
C CYS A 87 14.72 6.27 -8.89
N ASP A 88 15.89 5.63 -8.69
CA ASP A 88 16.03 4.18 -8.71
C ASP A 88 15.14 3.49 -7.68
N LYS A 89 15.05 4.03 -6.45
CA LYS A 89 14.18 3.49 -5.38
C LYS A 89 12.73 3.40 -5.81
N PHE A 90 12.22 4.44 -6.50
CA PHE A 90 10.85 4.43 -6.98
C PHE A 90 10.68 3.48 -8.18
N GLU A 91 11.67 3.45 -9.09
CA GLU A 91 11.63 2.58 -10.26
C GLU A 91 11.58 1.10 -9.87
N GLU A 92 12.35 0.69 -8.88
CA GLU A 92 12.36 -0.68 -8.36
C GLU A 92 10.98 -1.10 -7.82
N ILE A 93 10.37 -0.28 -6.95
CA ILE A 93 9.04 -0.61 -6.42
C ILE A 93 7.98 -0.58 -7.53
N TRP A 94 8.08 0.36 -8.47
CA TRP A 94 7.10 0.50 -9.54
C TRP A 94 7.15 -0.70 -10.47
N LYS A 95 8.34 -1.19 -10.82
CA LYS A 95 8.50 -2.44 -11.59
C LYS A 95 7.86 -3.61 -10.87
N ARG A 96 8.18 -3.82 -9.58
CA ARG A 96 7.60 -4.92 -8.80
C ARG A 96 6.07 -4.88 -8.81
N TYR A 97 5.47 -3.73 -8.51
CA TYR A 97 4.01 -3.59 -8.49
C TYR A 97 3.36 -3.67 -9.87
N SER A 98 4.01 -3.14 -10.91
CA SER A 98 3.44 -3.17 -12.26
C SER A 98 3.54 -4.55 -12.91
N GLU A 99 4.65 -5.27 -12.72
CA GLU A 99 4.91 -6.58 -13.32
C GLU A 99 4.25 -7.71 -12.54
N GLU A 100 4.34 -7.71 -11.20
CA GLU A 100 3.84 -8.83 -10.38
C GLU A 100 2.38 -8.65 -9.99
N ASP A 101 1.98 -7.41 -9.69
CA ASP A 101 0.67 -7.10 -9.11
C ASP A 101 -0.29 -6.40 -10.07
N SER A 102 0.17 -6.06 -11.29
CA SER A 102 -0.59 -5.26 -12.27
C SER A 102 -1.07 -3.91 -11.73
N VAL A 103 -0.28 -3.27 -10.86
CA VAL A 103 -0.58 -1.98 -10.24
C VAL A 103 0.36 -0.90 -10.77
N ASP A 104 -0.21 0.11 -11.43
CA ASP A 104 0.56 1.27 -11.89
C ASP A 104 0.59 2.38 -10.83
N LEU A 105 1.66 2.40 -10.04
CA LEU A 105 1.85 3.41 -9.00
C LEU A 105 1.98 4.83 -9.57
N ARG A 106 2.54 5.01 -10.77
CA ARG A 106 2.69 6.34 -11.39
C ARG A 106 1.34 6.93 -11.75
N LYS A 107 0.48 6.10 -12.35
CA LYS A 107 -0.91 6.49 -12.66
C LYS A 107 -1.67 6.89 -11.40
N ASN A 108 -1.51 6.13 -10.32
CA ASN A 108 -2.13 6.46 -9.04
C ASN A 108 -1.60 7.78 -8.47
N LEU A 109 -0.28 7.97 -8.44
CA LEU A 109 0.34 9.22 -7.98
C LEU A 109 -0.12 10.44 -8.81
N SER A 110 -0.27 10.30 -10.12
CA SER A 110 -0.82 11.37 -10.98
C SER A 110 -2.22 11.79 -10.54
N ARG A 111 -3.11 10.81 -10.30
CA ARG A 111 -4.48 11.10 -9.84
C ARG A 111 -4.51 11.76 -8.47
N ILE A 112 -3.63 11.33 -7.57
CA ILE A 112 -3.49 11.93 -6.23
C ILE A 112 -3.02 13.38 -6.36
N LYS A 113 -1.99 13.65 -7.19
CA LYS A 113 -1.47 15.00 -7.47
C LYS A 113 -2.52 15.91 -8.11
N GLU A 114 -3.37 15.36 -8.97
CA GLU A 114 -4.50 16.07 -9.61
C GLU A 114 -5.68 16.35 -8.67
N GLY A 115 -5.61 15.93 -7.39
CA GLY A 115 -6.68 16.13 -6.42
C GLY A 115 -7.86 15.15 -6.56
N LYS A 116 -7.75 14.11 -7.41
CA LYS A 116 -8.80 13.10 -7.64
C LYS A 116 -8.81 11.99 -6.58
N VAL A 117 -8.47 12.35 -5.34
CA VAL A 117 -8.21 11.39 -4.25
C VAL A 117 -9.46 10.58 -3.90
N GLU A 118 -10.61 11.22 -3.73
CA GLU A 118 -11.86 10.54 -3.33
C GLU A 118 -12.33 9.53 -4.37
N GLU A 119 -12.31 9.94 -5.64
CA GLU A 119 -12.68 9.07 -6.77
C GLU A 119 -11.73 7.88 -6.87
N TRP A 120 -10.42 8.14 -6.80
CA TRP A 120 -9.39 7.10 -6.83
C TRP A 120 -9.52 6.12 -5.66
N LEU A 121 -9.79 6.60 -4.45
CA LEU A 121 -10.01 5.74 -3.27
C LEU A 121 -11.24 4.84 -3.45
N LYS A 122 -12.35 5.39 -3.95
CA LYS A 122 -13.59 4.64 -4.20
C LYS A 122 -13.40 3.56 -5.27
N GLU A 123 -12.71 3.90 -6.35
CA GLU A 123 -12.38 2.93 -7.40
C GLU A 123 -11.42 1.84 -6.89
N SER A 124 -10.41 2.22 -6.11
CA SER A 124 -9.45 1.28 -5.51
C SER A 124 -10.14 0.33 -4.52
N GLU A 125 -11.01 0.85 -3.64
CA GLU A 125 -11.81 0.05 -2.71
C GLU A 125 -12.64 -1.01 -3.47
N LYS A 126 -13.27 -0.62 -4.58
CA LYS A 126 -14.03 -1.55 -5.43
C LYS A 126 -13.11 -2.56 -6.14
N LEU A 127 -11.99 -2.11 -6.70
CA LEU A 127 -11.02 -2.94 -7.42
C LEU A 127 -10.46 -4.04 -6.51
N TYR A 128 -10.16 -3.70 -5.26
CA TYR A 128 -9.59 -4.63 -4.28
C TYR A 128 -10.66 -5.24 -3.36
N THR A 129 -11.83 -5.54 -3.93
CA THR A 129 -12.90 -6.29 -3.27
C THR A 129 -13.15 -7.60 -4.02
N CYS A 130 -13.18 -8.72 -3.30
CA CYS A 130 -13.46 -10.03 -3.88
C CYS A 130 -14.89 -10.06 -4.44
N PRO A 131 -15.10 -10.41 -5.73
CA PRO A 131 -16.44 -10.46 -6.32
C PRO A 131 -17.32 -11.60 -5.76
N HIS A 132 -16.70 -12.62 -5.14
CA HIS A 132 -17.42 -13.79 -4.62
C HIS A 132 -17.92 -13.61 -3.19
N CYS A 133 -17.16 -12.93 -2.33
CA CYS A 133 -17.52 -12.78 -0.91
C CYS A 133 -17.56 -11.34 -0.40
N GLY A 134 -17.25 -10.35 -1.24
CA GLY A 134 -17.30 -8.94 -0.89
C GLY A 134 -16.23 -8.48 0.12
N LYS A 135 -15.31 -9.36 0.53
CA LYS A 135 -14.23 -9.01 1.45
C LYS A 135 -13.03 -8.42 0.69
N PRO A 136 -12.21 -7.57 1.34
CA PRO A 136 -11.11 -6.91 0.67
C PRO A 136 -9.98 -7.90 0.35
N ILE A 137 -9.26 -7.64 -0.73
CA ILE A 137 -8.12 -8.44 -1.21
C ILE A 137 -6.83 -7.61 -1.24
N THR A 138 -5.69 -8.28 -1.34
CA THR A 138 -4.38 -7.63 -1.51
C THR A 138 -4.06 -7.43 -2.99
N THR A 139 -3.10 -6.56 -3.29
CA THR A 139 -2.52 -6.46 -4.64
C THR A 139 -1.95 -7.80 -5.11
N GLY A 140 -2.00 -8.07 -6.42
CA GLY A 140 -1.52 -9.33 -7.01
C GLY A 140 -2.28 -10.60 -6.61
N ALA A 141 -3.37 -10.49 -5.85
CA ALA A 141 -4.12 -11.66 -5.39
C ALA A 141 -4.75 -12.42 -6.57
N LYS A 142 -4.24 -13.63 -6.85
CA LYS A 142 -4.86 -14.58 -7.78
C LYS A 142 -5.98 -15.39 -7.13
N LYS A 143 -5.94 -15.55 -5.80
CA LYS A 143 -6.92 -16.32 -5.03
C LYS A 143 -7.33 -15.52 -3.81
N CYS A 144 -8.62 -15.45 -3.52
CA CYS A 144 -9.10 -14.71 -2.36
C CYS A 144 -8.62 -15.39 -1.06
N HIS A 145 -7.89 -14.66 -0.21
CA HIS A 145 -7.43 -15.19 1.07
C HIS A 145 -8.57 -15.42 2.07
N HIS A 146 -9.76 -14.88 1.83
CA HIS A 146 -10.95 -15.11 2.65
C HIS A 146 -11.75 -16.35 2.24
N CYS A 147 -12.32 -16.37 1.02
CA CYS A 147 -13.20 -17.45 0.56
C CYS A 147 -12.51 -18.51 -0.29
N LYS A 148 -11.21 -18.35 -0.57
CA LYS A 148 -10.38 -19.29 -1.35
C LYS A 148 -10.87 -19.50 -2.80
N GLN A 149 -11.78 -18.66 -3.32
CA GLN A 149 -12.16 -18.63 -4.74
C GLN A 149 -11.05 -18.00 -5.60
N GLN A 150 -10.98 -18.40 -6.87
CA GLN A 150 -10.13 -17.79 -7.88
C GLN A 150 -10.64 -16.39 -8.23
N LEU A 151 -9.72 -15.43 -8.33
CA LEU A 151 -9.98 -14.03 -8.72
C LEU A 151 -9.67 -13.82 -10.20
#